data_AF-A0A7C2TKW6-F1
#
_entry.id   AF-A0A7C2TKW6-F1
#
_cell.length_a   1.000
_cell.length_b   1.000
_cell.length_c   1.000
_cell.angle_alpha   90.00
_cell.angle_beta   90.00
_cell.angle_gamma   90.00
#
_symmetry.space_group_name_H-M   'P 1'
#
loop_
_entity.id
_entity.type
_entity.pdbx_description
1 polymer ?
#
loop_
_entity_poly.entity_id
_entity_poly.type
_entity_poly.pdbx_seq_one_letter_code
_entity_poly.pdbx_strand_id
1 'polypeptide(L)' 'MGLFTLSFWIGSMSEPTEEEAQAFMEEFEELIDDIDAFGIFSHNTLLSLIMFIPGFGVGWGLFSAWSTGWGLA' A
#
# COMPACT_ATOMS: atom_id res chain seq x y z
N MET A 1 -4.97 -4.32 20.58
CA MET A 1 -5.45 -2.97 20.19
C MET A 1 -4.97 -1.90 21.15
N GLY A 2 -5.42 -1.85 22.41
CA GLY A 2 -5.09 -0.75 23.34
C GLY A 2 -3.60 -0.44 23.56
N LEU A 3 -2.75 -1.46 23.77
CA LEU A 3 -1.30 -1.27 23.93
C LEU A 3 -0.63 -0.71 22.67
N PHE A 4 -1.01 -1.22 21.51
CA PHE A 4 -0.51 -0.75 20.21
C PHE A 4 -0.91 0.71 19.94
N THR A 5 -2.18 1.06 20.17
CA THR A 5 -2.64 2.45 19.98
C THR A 5 -2.00 3.42 20.96
N LEU A 6 -1.74 3.00 22.21
CA LEU A 6 -1.03 3.82 23.18
C LEU A 6 0.44 4.03 22.80
N SER A 7 1.15 2.96 22.38
CA SER A 7 2.53 3.09 21.90
C SER A 7 2.62 3.93 20.64
N PHE A 8 1.67 3.78 19.70
CA PHE A 8 1.59 4.58 18.49
C PHE A 8 1.35 6.07 18.82
N TRP A 9 0.41 6.36 19.71
CA TRP A 9 0.12 7.73 20.13
C TRP A 9 1.34 8.41 20.76
N ILE A 10 2.06 7.70 21.65
CA ILE A 10 3.30 8.20 22.26
C ILE A 10 4.38 8.43 21.19
N GLY A 11 4.59 7.48 20.29
CA GLY A 11 5.55 7.62 19.19
C GLY A 11 5.23 8.78 18.25
N SER A 12 3.94 9.02 17.97
CA SER A 12 3.48 10.08 17.07
C SER A 12 3.71 11.50 17.59
N MET A 13 4.01 11.66 18.88
CA MET A 13 4.37 12.95 19.48
C MET A 13 5.87 13.27 19.35
N SER A 14 6.68 12.32 18.88
CA SER A 14 8.10 12.54 18.62
C SER A 14 8.30 13.06 17.20
N GLU A 15 8.96 14.20 17.06
CA GLU A 15 9.45 14.66 15.76
C GLU A 15 10.78 13.94 15.44
N PRO A 16 10.98 13.48 14.20
CA PRO A 16 12.25 12.90 13.78
C PRO A 16 13.33 13.98 13.76
N THR A 17 14.55 13.59 14.12
CA THR A 17 15.72 14.44 13.91
C THR A 17 16.04 14.57 12.42
N GLU A 18 16.84 15.56 12.04
CA GLU A 18 17.22 15.78 10.64
C GLU A 18 18.03 14.60 10.07
N GLU A 19 18.84 13.94 10.89
CA GLU A 19 19.60 12.74 10.53
C GLU A 19 18.68 11.53 10.28
N GLU A 20 17.71 11.30 11.17
CA GLU A 20 16.71 10.23 10.99
C GLU A 20 15.82 10.47 9.77
N ALA A 21 15.43 11.72 9.53
CA ALA A 21 14.65 12.10 8.37
C ALA A 21 15.43 11.86 7.07
N GLN A 22 16.72 12.24 7.03
CA GLN A 22 17.58 11.99 5.86
C GLN A 22 17.78 10.50 5.61
N ALA A 23 18.08 9.72 6.65
CA ALA A 23 18.23 8.26 6.52
C ALA A 23 16.95 7.58 6.02
N PHE A 24 15.78 7.99 6.53
CA PHE A 24 14.50 7.51 6.04
C PHE A 24 14.27 7.90 4.57
N MET A 25 14.60 9.14 4.18
CA MET A 25 14.43 9.59 2.80
C MET A 25 15.34 8.82 1.83
N GLU A 26 16.56 8.50 2.22
CA GLU A 26 17.49 7.68 1.41
C GLU A 26 16.95 6.26 1.19
N GLU A 27 16.48 5.59 2.26
CA GLU A 27 15.85 4.28 2.14
C GLU A 27 14.55 4.34 1.32
N PHE A 28 13.76 5.39 1.51
CA PHE A 28 12.51 5.58 0.76
C PHE A 28 12.79 5.77 -0.72
N GLU A 29 13.79 6.57 -1.09
CA GLU A 29 14.22 6.78 -2.47
C GLU A 29 14.70 5.48 -3.11
N GLU A 30 15.50 4.67 -2.42
CA GLU A 30 15.92 3.34 -2.90
C GLU A 30 14.73 2.40 -3.14
N LEU A 31 13.72 2.44 -2.25
CA LEU A 31 12.51 1.63 -2.40
C LEU A 31 11.64 2.07 -3.59
N ILE A 32 11.66 3.35 -3.96
CA ILE A 32 10.86 3.89 -5.07
C ILE A 32 11.63 4.06 -6.39
N ASP A 33 12.94 3.81 -6.42
CA ASP A 33 13.80 4.03 -7.59
C ASP A 33 13.32 3.22 -8.81
N ASP A 34 12.84 2.00 -8.58
CA ASP A 34 12.26 1.13 -9.62
C ASP A 34 10.77 1.42 -9.93
N ILE A 35 10.14 2.35 -9.20
CA ILE A 35 8.73 2.70 -9.38
C ILE A 35 8.59 3.73 -10.50
N ASP A 36 8.60 3.25 -11.74
CA ASP A 36 8.29 4.09 -12.90
C ASP A 36 6.78 4.45 -12.92
N ALA A 37 6.47 5.74 -12.99
CA ALA A 37 5.10 6.26 -13.12
C ALA A 37 4.35 5.63 -14.30
N PHE A 38 5.04 5.32 -15.41
CA PHE A 38 4.45 4.61 -16.53
C PHE A 38 4.14 3.14 -16.20
N GLY A 39 4.99 2.49 -15.40
CA GLY A 39 4.78 1.15 -14.87
C GLY A 39 3.54 1.07 -13.97
N ILE A 40 3.39 1.99 -13.01
CA ILE A 40 2.19 2.07 -12.16
C ILE A 40 0.93 2.31 -13.01
N PHE A 41 1.00 3.27 -13.94
CA PHE A 41 -0.13 3.62 -14.78
C PHE A 41 -0.57 2.42 -15.64
N SER A 42 0.38 1.74 -16.27
CA SER A 42 0.10 0.58 -17.11
C SER A 42 -0.45 -0.59 -16.28
N HIS A 43 0.09 -0.83 -15.08
CA HIS A 43 -0.37 -1.88 -14.19
C HIS A 43 -1.83 -1.65 -13.73
N ASN A 44 -2.15 -0.43 -13.29
CA ASN A 44 -3.51 -0.06 -12.88
C ASN A 44 -4.49 -0.03 -14.07
N THR A 45 -4.04 0.41 -15.24
CA THR A 45 -4.84 0.36 -16.47
C THR A 45 -5.18 -1.08 -16.85
N LEU A 46 -4.20 -1.99 -16.81
CA LEU A 46 -4.43 -3.41 -17.10
C LEU A 46 -5.40 -4.06 -16.10
N LEU A 47 -5.21 -3.82 -14.80
CA LEU A 47 -6.11 -4.32 -13.75
C LEU A 47 -7.54 -3.79 -13.92
N SER A 48 -7.70 -2.48 -14.18
CA SER A 48 -9.03 -1.88 -14.37
C SER A 48 -9.74 -2.42 -15.61
N LEU A 49 -9.02 -2.65 -16.72
CA LEU A 49 -9.59 -3.23 -17.93
C LEU A 49 -10.12 -4.65 -17.72
N ILE A 50 -9.38 -5.46 -16.96
CA ILE A 50 -9.77 -6.83 -16.60
C ILE A 50 -11.04 -6.83 -15.72
N MET A 51 -11.16 -5.86 -14.81
CA MET A 51 -12.33 -5.68 -13.95
C MET A 51 -13.59 -5.24 -14.72
N PHE A 52 -13.43 -4.61 -15.88
CA PHE A 52 -14.53 -4.16 -16.73
C PHE A 52 -15.20 -5.29 -17.55
N ILE A 53 -14.59 -6.48 -17.62
CA ILE A 53 -15.17 -7.63 -18.33
C ILE A 53 -16.29 -8.23 -17.46
N PRO A 54 -17.56 -8.20 -17.93
CA PRO A 54 -18.69 -8.73 -17.16
C PRO A 54 -18.49 -10.20 -16.79
N GLY A 55 -18.69 -10.55 -15.52
CA GLY A 55 -18.47 -11.90 -14.99
C GLY A 55 -17.03 -12.18 -14.49
N PHE A 56 -16.00 -11.71 -15.21
CA PHE A 56 -14.60 -11.86 -14.76
C PHE A 56 -14.28 -10.94 -13.57
N GLY A 57 -14.74 -9.69 -13.61
CA GLY A 57 -14.52 -8.72 -12.51
C GLY A 57 -15.14 -9.15 -11.18
N VAL A 58 -16.21 -9.94 -11.20
CA VAL A 58 -16.82 -10.51 -9.98
C VAL A 58 -15.91 -11.58 -9.38
N GLY A 59 -15.40 -12.51 -10.19
CA GLY A 59 -14.46 -13.54 -9.72
C GLY A 59 -13.15 -12.95 -9.22
N TRP A 60 -12.61 -11.97 -9.94
CA TRP A 60 -11.38 -11.27 -9.54
C TRP A 60 -11.58 -10.41 -8.28
N GLY A 61 -12.74 -9.76 -8.15
CA GLY A 61 -13.11 -9.01 -6.96
C GLY A 61 -13.24 -9.90 -5.72
N LEU A 62 -13.84 -11.08 -5.86
CA LEU A 62 -13.93 -12.07 -4.78
C LEU A 62 -12.56 -12.62 -4.38
N PHE A 63 -11.71 -12.96 -5.35
CA PHE A 63 -10.34 -13.40 -5.10
C PHE A 63 -9.53 -12.34 -4.36
N SER A 64 -9.63 -11.08 -4.79
CA SER A 64 -8.94 -9.94 -4.17
C SER A 64 -9.44 -9.67 -2.74
N ALA A 65 -10.75 -9.77 -2.50
CA ALA A 65 -11.33 -9.63 -1.16
C ALA A 65 -10.90 -10.76 -0.22
N TRP A 66 -10.76 -11.99 -0.73
CA TRP A 66 -10.24 -13.12 0.03
C TRP A 66 -8.75 -12.93 0.37
N SER A 67 -7.93 -12.53 -0.61
CA SER A 67 -6.48 -12.33 -0.41
C SER A 67 -6.14 -11.16 0.52
N THR A 68 -7.02 -10.16 0.60
CA THR A 68 -6.87 -9.00 1.50
C THR A 68 -7.50 -9.20 2.88
N GLY A 69 -8.09 -10.37 3.14
CA GLY A 69 -8.66 -10.73 4.44
C GLY A 69 -10.07 -10.20 4.71
N TRP A 70 -10.68 -9.45 3.79
CA TRP A 70 -12.07 -9.02 3.89
C TRP A 70 -13.07 -10.16 3.65
N GLY A 71 -12.67 -11.22 2.95
CA GLY A 71 -13.53 -12.39 2.68
C GLY A 71 -13.76 -13.35 3.87
N LEU A 72 -13.09 -13.13 5.01
CA LEU A 72 -13.20 -13.95 6.23
C LEU A 72 -13.80 -13.18 7.43
N ALA A 73 -14.31 -11.96 7.18
CA ALA A 73 -14.97 -11.12 8.18
C ALA A 73 -16.46 -11.44 8.34
#